data_AF-A0A2V5ZYY9-F1
#
_entry.id   AF-A0A2V5ZYY9-F1
#
_cell.length_a   1.000
_cell.length_b   1.000
_cell.length_c   1.000
_cell.angle_alpha   90.00
_cell.angle_beta   90.00
_cell.angle_gamma   90.00
#
_symmetry.space_group_name_H-M   'P 1'
#
loop_
_entity.id
_entity.type
_entity.pdbx_description
1 polymer ?
#
loop_
_entity_poly.entity_id
_entity_poly.type
_entity_poly.pdbx_seq_one_letter_code
_entity_poly.pdbx_strand_id
1 'polypeptide(L)'
;GITKFVQKSAMGLLMEKELKHLRDGLQNPARPFVVILGGAKVSDKIGVLKALMERANTILIGGAMANTFLKAEGIPVGASRVESDKV
;
A
#
# COMPACT_ATOMS: atom_id res chain seq x y z
N GLY A 1 4.95 3.42 -24.55
CA GLY A 1 3.75 2.57 -24.52
C GLY A 1 2.98 2.75 -25.80
N ILE A 2 2.38 1.66 -26.32
CA ILE A 2 1.70 1.60 -27.62
C ILE A 2 0.65 2.71 -27.79
N THR A 3 -0.05 3.08 -26.71
CA THR A 3 -1.06 4.15 -26.67
C THR A 3 -0.56 5.53 -27.13
N LYS A 4 0.76 5.77 -27.14
CA LYS A 4 1.36 7.01 -27.64
C LYS A 4 1.45 7.08 -29.17
N PHE A 5 1.32 5.95 -29.86
CA PHE A 5 1.50 5.84 -31.31
C PHE A 5 0.20 5.54 -32.06
N VAL A 6 -0.93 5.49 -31.36
CA VAL A 6 -2.25 5.25 -31.94
C VAL A 6 -3.17 6.43 -31.63
N GLN A 7 -3.95 6.90 -32.62
CA GLN A 7 -4.82 8.07 -32.45
C GLN A 7 -5.96 7.85 -31.45
N LYS A 8 -6.46 6.61 -31.34
CA LYS A 8 -7.56 6.26 -30.44
C LYS A 8 -7.08 5.21 -29.45
N SER A 9 -7.29 5.47 -28.18
CA SER A 9 -7.07 4.52 -27.10
C SER A 9 -8.21 4.65 -26.10
N ALA A 10 -8.62 3.52 -25.52
CA ALA A 10 -9.70 3.44 -24.55
C ALA A 10 -9.34 2.44 -23.46
N MET A 11 -10.04 2.58 -22.33
CA MET A 11 -9.95 1.66 -21.21
C MET A 11 -10.96 0.52 -21.38
N GLY A 12 -10.55 -0.71 -21.13
CA GLY A 12 -11.47 -1.86 -21.08
C GLY A 12 -12.27 -1.88 -19.77
N LEU A 13 -13.38 -2.61 -19.75
CA LEU A 13 -14.32 -2.65 -18.62
C LEU A 13 -13.69 -3.08 -17.28
N LEU A 14 -12.72 -4.01 -17.31
CA LEU A 14 -12.03 -4.45 -16.10
C LEU A 14 -11.19 -3.31 -15.50
N MET A 15 -10.42 -2.64 -16.35
CA MET A 15 -9.58 -1.53 -15.94
C MET A 15 -10.42 -0.33 -15.47
N GLU A 16 -11.57 -0.08 -16.10
CA GLU A 16 -12.54 0.92 -15.63
C GLU A 16 -13.06 0.59 -14.24
N LYS A 17 -13.46 -0.67 -14.02
CA LYS A 17 -13.92 -1.13 -12.72
C LYS A 17 -12.84 -0.98 -11.65
N GLU A 18 -11.61 -1.40 -11.92
CA GLU A 18 -10.49 -1.24 -10.98
C GLU A 18 -10.23 0.23 -10.65
N LEU A 19 -10.20 1.11 -11.67
CA LEU A 19 -9.94 2.53 -11.47
C LEU A 19 -11.04 3.20 -10.65
N LYS A 20 -12.31 2.79 -10.84
CA LYS A 20 -13.44 3.27 -10.05
C LYS A 20 -13.30 2.89 -8.58
N HIS A 21 -13.02 1.63 -8.27
CA HIS A 21 -12.85 1.19 -6.88
C HIS A 21 -11.66 1.87 -6.20
N LEU A 22 -10.54 2.02 -6.92
CA LEU A 22 -9.35 2.71 -6.40
C LEU A 22 -9.64 4.19 -6.17
N ARG A 23 -10.32 4.87 -7.10
CA ARG A 23 -10.67 6.28 -6.93
C ARG A 23 -11.63 6.50 -5.77
N ASP A 24 -12.71 5.73 -5.70
CA ASP A 24 -13.73 5.89 -4.67
C ASP A 24 -13.16 5.59 -3.27
N GLY A 25 -12.37 4.51 -3.16
CA GLY A 25 -11.71 4.11 -1.91
C GLY A 25 -10.57 5.03 -1.46
N LEU A 26 -9.96 5.81 -2.37
CA LEU A 26 -8.84 6.71 -2.03
C LEU A 26 -9.27 8.17 -1.93
N GLN A 27 -10.14 8.67 -2.81
CA GLN A 27 -10.44 10.11 -2.86
C GLN A 27 -11.37 10.55 -1.74
N ASN A 28 -12.39 9.77 -1.42
CA ASN A 28 -13.37 10.10 -0.39
C ASN A 28 -13.87 8.83 0.32
N PRO A 29 -12.98 8.12 1.05
CA PRO A 29 -13.34 6.87 1.69
C PRO A 29 -14.44 7.10 2.74
N ALA A 30 -15.39 6.17 2.79
CA ALA A 30 -16.32 6.08 3.91
C ALA A 30 -15.54 5.87 5.22
N ARG A 31 -15.94 6.56 6.28
CA ARG A 31 -15.26 6.50 7.57
C ARG A 31 -16.01 5.60 8.56
N PRO A 32 -15.28 4.83 9.40
CA PRO A 32 -13.82 4.78 9.53
C PRO A 32 -13.14 4.05 8.37
N PHE A 33 -12.08 4.66 7.82
CA PHE A 33 -11.27 4.06 6.76
C PHE A 33 -10.07 3.33 7.36
N VAL A 34 -10.12 2.00 7.32
CA VAL A 34 -9.06 1.13 7.85
C VAL A 34 -8.26 0.55 6.68
N VAL A 35 -6.94 0.67 6.77
CA VAL A 35 -6.01 0.17 5.76
C VAL A 35 -5.23 -1.00 6.34
N ILE A 36 -5.20 -2.13 5.63
CA ILE A 36 -4.45 -3.32 6.03
C ILE A 36 -3.30 -3.52 5.05
N LEU A 37 -2.07 -3.49 5.55
CA LEU A 37 -0.85 -3.62 4.75
C LEU A 37 -0.04 -4.82 5.24
N GLY A 38 0.01 -5.85 4.40
CA GLY A 38 0.91 -6.99 4.58
C GLY A 38 2.07 -6.96 3.59
N GLY A 39 2.92 -7.97 3.63
CA GLY A 39 3.97 -8.19 2.63
C GLY A 39 5.30 -8.60 3.23
N ALA A 40 6.29 -8.80 2.35
CA ALA A 40 7.60 -9.28 2.74
C ALA A 40 8.59 -8.17 3.12
N LYS A 41 8.40 -6.97 2.57
CA LYS A 41 9.32 -5.82 2.66
C LYS A 41 8.55 -4.51 2.76
N VAL A 42 8.93 -3.66 3.71
CA VAL A 42 8.48 -2.28 3.87
C VAL A 42 8.86 -1.47 2.63
N SER A 43 10.09 -1.62 2.15
CA SER A 43 10.68 -0.81 1.05
C SER A 43 9.81 -0.76 -0.20
N ASP A 44 9.25 -1.89 -0.61
CA ASP A 44 8.39 -2.01 -1.81
C ASP A 44 7.06 -1.25 -1.67
N LYS A 45 6.63 -0.90 -0.45
CA LYS A 45 5.30 -0.33 -0.16
C LYS A 45 5.32 1.02 0.55
N ILE A 46 6.49 1.61 0.82
CA ILE A 46 6.59 2.92 1.49
C ILE A 46 5.78 4.01 0.78
N GLY A 47 5.85 4.06 -0.56
CA GLY A 47 5.12 5.08 -1.34
C GLY A 47 3.60 4.95 -1.20
N VAL A 48 3.11 3.71 -1.26
CA VAL A 48 1.68 3.40 -1.09
C VAL A 48 1.24 3.69 0.35
N LEU A 49 2.06 3.32 1.33
CA LEU A 49 1.80 3.55 2.74
C LEU A 49 1.69 5.05 3.05
N LYS A 50 2.61 5.89 2.54
CA LYS A 50 2.53 7.36 2.68
C LYS A 50 1.22 7.93 2.11
N ALA A 51 0.83 7.53 0.91
CA ALA A 51 -0.39 8.01 0.28
C ALA A 51 -1.66 7.60 1.04
N LEU A 52 -1.66 6.40 1.63
CA LEU A 52 -2.78 5.88 2.42
C LEU A 52 -2.83 6.48 3.83
N MET A 53 -1.68 6.76 4.44
CA MET A 53 -1.58 7.37 5.78
C MET A 53 -2.25 8.73 5.88
N GLU A 54 -2.23 9.53 4.81
CA GLU A 54 -2.91 10.84 4.79
C GLU A 54 -4.43 10.73 4.95
N ARG A 55 -5.01 9.55 4.71
CA ARG A 55 -6.46 9.36 4.59
C ARG A 55 -7.03 8.31 5.53
N ALA A 56 -6.22 7.33 5.93
CA ALA A 56 -6.59 6.25 6.82
C ALA A 56 -6.82 6.76 8.25
N ASN A 57 -7.87 6.26 8.89
CA ASN A 57 -8.08 6.43 10.33
C ASN A 57 -7.24 5.44 11.13
N THR A 58 -7.01 4.24 10.59
CA THR A 58 -6.27 3.18 11.25
C THR A 58 -5.49 2.39 10.20
N ILE A 59 -4.26 2.03 10.53
CA ILE A 59 -3.41 1.19 9.68
C ILE A 59 -3.03 -0.05 10.47
N LEU A 60 -3.33 -1.21 9.90
CA LEU A 60 -2.95 -2.51 10.42
C LEU A 60 -1.81 -3.05 9.57
N ILE A 61 -0.66 -3.29 10.19
CA ILE A 61 0.53 -3.81 9.50
C ILE A 61 0.72 -5.27 9.90
N GLY A 62 0.92 -6.13 8.90
CA GLY A 62 1.11 -7.57 9.09
C GLY A 62 2.19 -8.16 8.19
N GLY A 63 2.39 -9.48 8.29
CA GLY A 63 3.44 -10.20 7.55
C GLY A 63 4.85 -9.81 8.01
N ALA A 64 5.85 -10.11 7.17
CA ALA A 64 7.24 -9.83 7.54
C ALA A 64 7.54 -8.33 7.68
N MET A 65 6.75 -7.47 7.02
CA MET A 65 6.85 -6.02 7.14
C MET A 65 6.66 -5.55 8.59
N ALA A 66 5.75 -6.16 9.34
CA ALA A 66 5.47 -5.78 10.72
C ALA A 66 6.72 -5.90 11.61
N ASN A 67 7.58 -6.89 11.34
CA ASN A 67 8.79 -7.11 12.13
C ASN A 67 9.77 -5.94 12.05
N THR A 68 9.86 -5.26 10.91
CA THR A 68 10.72 -4.07 10.78
C THR A 68 10.23 -2.93 11.66
N PHE A 69 8.91 -2.70 11.72
CA PHE A 69 8.31 -1.72 12.63
C PHE A 69 8.50 -2.11 14.10
N LEU A 70 8.21 -3.36 14.47
CA LEU A 70 8.42 -3.87 15.82
C LEU A 70 9.89 -3.74 16.23
N LYS A 71 10.84 -4.06 15.34
CA LYS A 71 12.27 -3.91 15.60
C LYS A 71 12.67 -2.44 15.80
N ALA A 72 12.09 -1.50 15.04
CA ALA A 72 12.31 -0.06 15.20
C ALA A 72 11.77 0.49 16.53
N GLU A 73 10.70 -0.10 17.06
CA GLU A 73 10.20 0.18 18.42
C GLU A 73 11.02 -0.49 19.54
N GLY A 74 12.11 -1.19 19.19
CA GLY A 74 12.96 -1.90 20.15
C GLY A 74 12.41 -3.26 20.58
N ILE A 75 11.32 -3.74 19.97
CA ILE A 75 10.71 -5.03 20.30
C ILE A 75 11.56 -6.17 19.69
N PRO A 76 11.93 -7.20 20.47
CA PRO A 76 12.66 -8.35 19.96
C PRO A 76 11.81 -9.17 18.97
N VAL A 77 12.30 -9.33 17.73
CA VAL A 77 11.63 -10.12 16.68
C VAL A 77 12.35 -11.44 16.35
N GLY A 78 13.41 -11.78 17.09
CA GLY A 78 14.17 -13.03 16.92
C GLY A 78 14.75 -13.18 15.51
N ALA A 79 14.61 -14.39 14.93
CA ALA A 79 15.06 -14.70 13.57
C ALA A 79 14.05 -14.28 12.47
N SER A 80 13.03 -13.50 12.82
CA SER A 80 12.03 -13.05 11.85
C SER A 80 12.69 -12.15 10.79
N ARG A 81 12.15 -12.17 9.57
CA ARG A 81 12.66 -11.34 8.46
C ARG A 81 12.44 -9.85 8.77
N VAL A 82 13.53 -9.08 8.71
CA VAL A 82 13.59 -7.63 8.98
C VAL A 82 14.41 -6.94 7.88
N GLU A 83 14.04 -5.72 7.53
CA GLU A 83 14.85 -4.82 6.71
C GLU A 83 15.64 -3.86 7.62
N SER A 84 16.83 -4.29 8.05
CA SER A 84 17.65 -3.55 9.02
C SER A 84 18.14 -2.19 8.52
N ASP A 85 18.14 -1.97 7.21
CA ASP A 85 18.47 -0.69 6.56
C ASP A 85 17.33 0.35 6.64
N LYS A 86 16.18 -0.03 7.20
CA LYS A 86 14.97 0.78 7.38
C LYS A 86 14.52 0.91 8.84
N VAL A 87 15.35 0.42 9.78
CA VAL A 87 15.17 0.58 11.23
C VAL A 87 15.70 1.94 11.67
#